data_AF-A0A3S1QPZ0-F1
#
_entry.id   AF-A0A3S1QPZ0-F1
#
_cell.length_a   1.000
_cell.length_b   1.000
_cell.length_c   1.000
_cell.angle_alpha   90.00
_cell.angle_beta   90.00
_cell.angle_gamma   90.00
#
_symmetry.space_group_name_H-M   'P 1'
#
loop_
_entity.id
_entity.type
_entity.pdbx_description
1 polymer ?
#
loop_
_entity_poly.entity_id
_entity_poly.type
_entity_poly.pdbx_seq_one_letter_code
_entity_poly.pdbx_strand_id
1 'polypeptide(L)' 'MTKISIRNEIRFILNGRDVALSSVAPDATLLDWLRLDRSLRGTKEGCAEGDCGACTVLVGKLSEGGLVYE' A
#
# COMPACT_ATOMS: atom_id res chain seq x y z
N MET A 1 -14.29 -14.69 -26.46
CA MET A 1 -13.37 -15.27 -25.45
C MET A 1 -12.43 -14.17 -24.99
N THR A 2 -12.75 -13.50 -23.90
CA THR A 2 -11.93 -12.40 -23.35
C THR A 2 -10.68 -13.02 -22.74
N LYS A 3 -9.51 -12.67 -23.28
CA LYS A 3 -8.20 -13.16 -22.83
C LYS A 3 -7.97 -12.66 -21.39
N ILE A 4 -8.07 -13.55 -20.40
CA ILE A 4 -7.74 -13.22 -19.01
C ILE A 4 -6.22 -13.01 -18.94
N SER A 5 -5.80 -11.78 -18.68
CA SER A 5 -4.41 -11.45 -18.43
C SER A 5 -4.15 -11.52 -16.93
N ILE A 6 -3.39 -12.52 -16.49
CA ILE A 6 -2.91 -12.59 -15.10
C ILE A 6 -1.90 -11.45 -14.89
N ARG A 7 -2.04 -10.73 -13.77
CA ARG A 7 -1.06 -9.72 -13.33
C ARG A 7 -0.09 -10.40 -12.36
N ASN A 8 1.21 -10.16 -12.55
CA ASN A 8 2.28 -10.74 -11.72
C ASN A 8 2.88 -9.71 -10.73
N GLU A 9 2.18 -8.60 -10.49
CA GLU A 9 2.65 -7.55 -9.58
C GLU A 9 1.48 -6.81 -8.94
N ILE A 10 1.73 -6.26 -7.75
CA ILE A 10 0.83 -5.35 -7.04
C ILE A 10 1.18 -3.92 -7.47
N ARG A 11 0.18 -3.15 -7.92
CA ARG A 11 0.35 -1.73 -8.29
C ARG A 11 -0.51 -0.83 -7.43
N PHE A 12 0.06 0.27 -6.96
CA PHE A 12 -0.63 1.31 -6.19
C PHE A 12 0.10 2.64 -6.27
N ILE A 13 -0.56 3.71 -5.80
CA ILE A 13 0.04 5.03 -5.67
C ILE A 13 0.45 5.24 -4.22
N LEU A 14 1.69 5.68 -4.01
CA LEU A 14 2.22 6.09 -2.71
C LEU A 14 2.67 7.55 -2.78
N ASN A 15 2.00 8.44 -2.04
CA ASN A 15 2.34 9.86 -1.97
C ASN A 15 2.52 10.50 -3.36
N GLY A 16 1.60 10.19 -4.29
CA GLY A 16 1.61 10.70 -5.66
C GLY A 16 2.58 10.00 -6.62
N ARG A 17 3.24 8.91 -6.21
CA ARG A 17 4.18 8.14 -7.03
C ARG A 17 3.65 6.74 -7.31
N ASP A 18 3.69 6.30 -8.55
CA ASP A 18 3.36 4.93 -8.92
C ASP A 18 4.39 3.94 -8.34
N VAL A 19 3.88 2.85 -7.78
CA VAL A 19 4.66 1.73 -7.23
C VAL A 19 4.17 0.44 -7.87
N ALA A 20 5.11 -0.41 -8.26
CA ALA A 20 4.86 -1.76 -8.75
C ALA A 20 5.77 -2.75 -8.00
N LEU A 21 5.18 -3.79 -7.39
CA LEU A 21 5.89 -4.80 -6.61
C LEU A 21 5.66 -6.18 -7.20
N SER A 22 6.71 -6.81 -7.73
CA SER A 22 6.65 -8.14 -8.35
C SER A 22 7.09 -9.28 -7.42
N SER A 23 7.70 -8.97 -6.27
CA SER A 23 8.15 -9.93 -5.27
C SER A 23 7.84 -9.39 -3.89
N VAL A 24 6.74 -9.87 -3.31
CA VAL A 24 6.28 -9.51 -1.97
C VAL A 24 5.74 -10.75 -1.29
N ALA A 25 6.10 -10.94 -0.02
CA ALA A 25 5.57 -12.05 0.75
C ALA A 25 4.06 -11.81 1.04
N PRO A 26 3.19 -12.84 1.00
CA PRO A 26 1.75 -12.68 1.22
C PRO A 26 1.37 -12.11 2.60
N ASP A 27 2.26 -12.25 3.57
CA ASP A 27 2.15 -11.79 4.96
C ASP A 27 2.88 -10.46 5.22
N ALA A 28 3.51 -9.86 4.21
CA ALA A 28 4.16 -8.57 4.36
C ALA A 28 3.14 -7.48 4.69
N THR A 29 3.41 -6.70 5.75
CA THR A 29 2.55 -5.60 6.15
C THR A 29 2.92 -4.32 5.41
N LEU A 30 1.93 -3.46 5.13
CA LEU A 30 2.19 -2.13 4.57
C LEU A 30 3.11 -1.31 5.50
N LEU A 31 2.93 -1.44 6.82
CA LEU A 31 3.69 -0.72 7.82
C LEU A 31 5.19 -1.02 7.72
N ASP A 32 5.56 -2.30 7.67
CA ASP A 32 6.95 -2.73 7.57
C ASP A 32 7.56 -2.32 6.24
N TRP A 33 6.82 -2.52 5.15
CA TRP A 33 7.29 -2.13 3.83
C TRP A 33 7.57 -0.61 3.75
N LEU A 34 6.70 0.22 4.33
CA LEU A 34 6.95 1.67 4.41
C LEU A 34 8.19 2.00 5.24
N ARG A 35 8.33 1.40 6.43
CA ARG A 35 9.36 1.77 7.41
C ARG A 35 10.75 1.21 7.07
N LEU A 36 10.80 -0.06 6.69
CA LEU A 36 12.02 -0.84 6.50
C LEU A 36 12.50 -0.74 5.05
N ASP A 37 11.63 -1.04 4.08
CA ASP A 37 12.03 -1.09 2.67
C ASP A 37 12.08 0.29 2.02
N ARG A 38 11.12 1.16 2.35
CA ARG A 38 11.04 2.53 1.78
C ARG A 38 11.67 3.59 2.66
N SER A 39 12.09 3.26 3.87
CA SER A 39 12.63 4.21 4.86
C SER A 39 11.70 5.41 5.15
N LEU A 40 10.38 5.25 4.93
CA LEU A 40 9.35 6.22 5.24
C LEU A 40 8.88 6.01 6.69
N ARG A 41 9.67 6.54 7.64
CA ARG A 41 9.50 6.25 9.07
C ARG A 41 8.47 7.14 9.77
N GLY A 42 7.65 7.89 9.03
CA GLY A 42 6.59 8.75 9.60
C GLY A 42 5.52 7.93 10.32
N THR A 43 4.99 6.91 9.64
CA THR A 43 4.06 5.92 10.18
C THR A 43 4.79 4.97 11.14
N LYS A 44 4.15 4.62 12.26
CA LYS A 44 4.83 3.92 13.38
C LYS A 44 4.17 2.59 13.71
N GLU A 45 4.98 1.66 14.20
CA GLU A 45 4.49 0.51 14.95
C GLU A 45 4.28 0.93 16.40
N GLY A 46 3.11 0.59 16.95
CA GLY A 46 2.73 0.87 18.33
C GLY A 46 2.26 -0.40 19.03
N CYS A 47 1.03 -0.85 18.74
CA CYS A 47 0.43 -2.03 19.37
C CYS A 47 0.47 -3.31 18.50
N ALA A 48 0.71 -3.19 17.20
CA ALA A 48 0.67 -4.31 16.23
C ALA A 48 -0.66 -5.09 16.14
N GLU A 49 -1.74 -4.59 16.75
CA GLU A 49 -3.05 -5.27 16.80
C GLU A 49 -4.24 -4.37 16.38
N GLY A 50 -3.99 -3.09 16.05
CA GLY A 50 -4.99 -2.18 15.48
C GLY A 50 -5.60 -1.15 16.44
N ASP A 51 -5.28 -1.19 17.72
CA ASP A 51 -5.94 -0.36 18.75
C ASP A 51 -5.41 1.07 18.90
N CYS A 52 -4.12 1.32 18.65
CA CYS A 52 -3.48 2.61 19.01
C CYS A 52 -3.50 3.68 17.92
N GLY A 53 -3.75 3.32 16.65
CA GLY A 53 -3.72 4.25 15.52
C GLY A 53 -2.34 4.81 15.14
N ALA A 54 -1.24 4.33 15.73
CA ALA A 54 0.11 4.81 15.40
C ALA A 54 0.53 4.53 13.94
N CYS A 55 -0.10 3.52 13.33
CA CYS A 55 0.12 3.11 11.96
C CYS A 55 -0.93 3.63 10.96
N THR A 56 -1.80 4.56 11.35
CA THR A 56 -2.88 5.06 10.49
C THR A 56 -2.35 5.70 9.21
N VAL A 57 -3.00 5.40 8.09
CA VAL A 57 -2.75 5.96 6.76
C VAL A 57 -4.07 6.27 6.06
N LEU A 58 -4.03 7.17 5.07
CA LEU A 58 -5.15 7.38 4.16
C LEU A 58 -5.08 6.38 3.01
N VAL A 59 -6.21 5.78 2.67
CA VAL A 59 -6.37 4.90 1.50
C VAL A 59 -7.26 5.61 0.50
N GLY A 60 -7.04 5.35 -0.78
CA GLY A 60 -7.86 5.93 -1.82
C GLY A 60 -7.83 5.12 -3.11
N LYS A 61 -8.74 5.46 -4.02
CA LYS A 61 -8.87 4.84 -5.34
C LYS A 61 -8.82 5.90 -6.44
N LEU A 62 -8.25 5.53 -7.58
CA LEU A 62 -8.38 6.32 -8.79
C LEU A 62 -9.78 6.15 -9.36
N SER A 63 -10.47 7.27 -9.55
CA SER A 63 -11.74 7.39 -10.26
C SER A 63 -11.56 8.22 -11.53
N GLU A 64 -12.62 8.33 -12.36
CA GLU A 64 -12.61 9.21 -13.54
C GLU A 64 -12.30 10.68 -13.19
N GLY A 65 -12.67 11.13 -11.99
CA GLY A 65 -12.43 12.49 -11.49
C GLY A 65 -11.08 12.67 -10.77
N GLY A 66 -10.25 11.63 -10.70
CA GLY A 66 -8.97 11.64 -9.98
C GLY A 66 -8.97 10.78 -8.70
N LEU A 67 -8.01 11.03 -7.82
CA LEU A 67 -7.82 10.28 -6.57
C LEU A 67 -8.89 10.67 -5.54
N VAL A 68 -9.63 9.67 -5.06
CA VAL A 68 -10.63 9.81 -4.00
C VAL A 68 -10.17 9.01 -2.78
N TYR A 69 -10.10 9.66 -1.62
CA TYR A 69 -9.77 9.00 -0.35
C TYR A 69 -11.03 8.38 0.28
N GLU A 70 -10.86 7.22 0.91
CA GLU A 70 -11.89 6.42 1.57
C GLU A 70 -11.58 6.25 3.07
#